data_AF-A0A6I6MRY5-F1
#
_entry.id   AF-A0A6I6MRY5-F1
#
_cell.length_a   1.000
_cell.length_b   1.000
_cell.length_c   1.000
_cell.angle_alpha   90.00
_cell.angle_beta   90.00
_cell.angle_gamma   90.00
#
_symmetry.space_group_name_H-M   'P 1'
#
loop_
_entity.id
_entity.type
_entity.pdbx_description
1 polymer ?
#
loop_
_entity_poly.entity_id
_entity_poly.type
_entity_poly.pdbx_seq_one_letter_code
_entity_poly.pdbx_strand_id
1 'polypeptide(L)'
;MRWAFIALVAIGLAGCGEAAPNPYPEAAQARFEASCPSENAVCTCTWDKLTRTMTYEEYEAALARFRETGLMEPRVTRARTACVERHRE
;
A
#
# COMPACT_ATOMS: atom_id res chain seq x y z
N MET A 1 -41.02 13.83 -0.65
CA MET A 1 -39.71 13.69 0.01
C MET A 1 -38.80 12.86 -0.88
N ARG A 2 -37.81 13.52 -1.50
CA ARG A 2 -36.74 12.92 -2.29
C ARG A 2 -35.58 12.65 -1.33
N TRP A 3 -35.23 11.39 -1.10
CA TRP A 3 -33.98 11.02 -0.46
C TRP A 3 -33.27 10.04 -1.39
N ALA A 4 -32.61 10.62 -2.40
CA ALA A 4 -31.72 9.89 -3.27
C ALA A 4 -30.43 9.62 -2.48
N PHE A 5 -30.19 8.36 -2.14
CA PHE A 5 -28.87 7.91 -1.68
C PHE A 5 -27.90 8.09 -2.86
N ILE A 6 -27.06 9.11 -2.78
CA ILE A 6 -25.95 9.32 -3.70
C ILE A 6 -24.89 8.29 -3.32
N ALA A 7 -24.85 7.19 -4.08
CA ALA A 7 -23.71 6.29 -4.08
C ALA A 7 -22.51 7.04 -4.68
N LEU A 8 -21.53 7.33 -3.83
CA LEU A 8 -20.21 7.84 -4.23
C LEU A 8 -19.53 6.76 -5.08
N VAL A 9 -19.64 6.91 -6.41
CA VAL A 9 -18.81 6.18 -7.37
C VAL A 9 -17.43 6.83 -7.36
N ALA A 10 -16.49 6.20 -6.65
CA ALA A 10 -15.08 6.51 -6.79
C ALA A 10 -14.62 6.05 -8.17
N ILE A 11 -14.40 7.00 -9.08
CA ILE A 11 -13.81 6.73 -10.39
C ILE A 11 -12.30 6.54 -10.14
N GLY A 12 -11.90 5.29 -9.96
CA GLY A 12 -10.50 4.89 -9.98
C GLY A 12 -9.95 5.09 -11.39
N LEU A 13 -8.95 5.96 -11.51
CA LEU A 13 -8.14 6.04 -12.72
C LEU A 13 -7.46 4.69 -12.92
N ALA A 14 -7.95 3.95 -13.92
CA ALA A 14 -7.42 2.68 -14.35
C ALA A 14 -5.99 2.88 -14.89
N GLY A 15 -5.00 2.70 -14.02
CA GLY A 15 -3.70 2.22 -14.46
C GLY A 15 -3.89 0.82 -15.04
N CYS A 16 -3.38 0.55 -16.24
CA CYS A 16 -3.37 -0.77 -16.85
C CYS A 16 -2.51 -1.73 -16.03
N GLY A 17 -3.09 -2.29 -14.97
CA GLY A 17 -2.48 -3.25 -14.08
C GLY A 17 -3.60 -3.92 -13.29
N GLU A 18 -3.50 -5.23 -13.08
CA GLU A 18 -4.49 -5.94 -12.27
C GLU A 18 -4.58 -5.29 -10.89
N ALA A 19 -5.77 -4.79 -10.56
CA ALA A 19 -6.01 -4.11 -9.29
C ALA A 19 -5.54 -4.99 -8.14
N ALA A 20 -4.86 -4.39 -7.16
CA ALA A 20 -4.38 -5.14 -6.03
C ALA A 20 -5.56 -5.81 -5.30
N PRO A 21 -5.43 -7.08 -4.88
CA PRO A 21 -6.48 -7.81 -4.16
C PRO A 21 -6.97 -7.09 -2.90
N ASN A 22 -6.10 -6.32 -2.25
CA ASN A 22 -6.44 -5.48 -1.11
C ASN A 22 -6.25 -4.02 -1.50
N PRO A 23 -7.30 -3.32 -1.98
CA PRO A 23 -7.19 -1.91 -2.30
C PRO A 23 -6.97 -1.10 -1.02
N TYR A 24 -5.91 -0.29 -1.00
CA TYR A 24 -5.64 0.63 0.11
C TYR A 24 -6.21 2.01 -0.21
N PRO A 25 -6.60 2.81 0.79
CA PRO A 25 -6.99 4.20 0.55
C PRO A 25 -5.84 5.00 -0.07
N GLU A 26 -6.14 5.95 -0.97
CA GLU A 26 -5.12 6.82 -1.57
C GLU A 26 -4.27 7.57 -0.53
N ALA A 27 -4.89 7.96 0.60
CA ALA A 27 -4.18 8.59 1.71
C ALA A 27 -3.11 7.67 2.34
N ALA A 28 -3.25 6.35 2.24
CA ALA A 28 -2.22 5.40 2.66
C ALA A 28 -1.03 5.38 1.68
N GLN A 29 -1.33 5.44 0.38
CA GLN A 29 -0.30 5.54 -0.66
C GLN A 29 0.50 6.83 -0.53
N ALA A 30 -0.17 7.97 -0.37
CA ALA A 30 0.50 9.25 -0.18
C ALA A 30 1.42 9.26 1.06
N ARG A 31 0.98 8.64 2.17
CA ARG A 31 1.81 8.49 3.39
C ARG A 31 3.03 7.60 3.15
N PHE A 32 2.87 6.51 2.41
CA PHE A 32 3.99 5.64 2.03
C PHE A 32 4.98 6.40 1.14
N GLU A 33 4.48 7.08 0.12
CA GLU A 33 5.28 7.84 -0.86
C GLU A 33 6.05 9.01 -0.23
N ALA A 34 5.54 9.59 0.86
CA ALA A 34 6.28 10.59 1.63
C ALA A 34 7.64 10.09 2.17
N SER A 35 7.79 8.77 2.34
CA SER A 35 9.04 8.12 2.76
C SER A 35 9.71 7.29 1.66
N CYS A 36 8.97 6.93 0.62
CA CYS A 36 9.41 6.03 -0.44
C CYS A 36 8.84 6.53 -1.79
N PRO A 37 9.50 7.51 -2.44
CA PRO A 37 8.97 8.17 -3.63
C PRO A 37 8.71 7.20 -4.79
N SER A 38 7.66 7.45 -5.58
CA SER A 38 7.21 6.55 -6.66
C SER A 38 8.17 6.52 -7.85
N GLU A 39 9.09 7.49 -7.95
CA GLU A 39 10.20 7.51 -8.91
C GLU A 39 11.21 6.37 -8.63
N ASN A 40 11.22 5.83 -7.41
CA ASN A 40 12.05 4.69 -7.05
C ASN A 40 11.32 3.37 -7.34
N ALA A 41 11.88 2.58 -8.26
CA ALA A 41 11.32 1.28 -8.65
C ALA A 41 11.14 0.30 -7.48
N VAL A 42 12.02 0.35 -6.46
CA VAL A 42 11.88 -0.45 -5.24
C VAL A 42 10.64 -0.05 -4.44
N CYS A 43 10.34 1.25 -4.36
CA CYS A 43 9.18 1.76 -3.64
C CYS A 43 7.88 1.33 -4.30
N THR A 44 7.78 1.51 -5.62
CA THR A 44 6.62 1.07 -6.40
C THR A 44 6.42 -0.45 -6.32
N CYS A 45 7.51 -1.23 -6.41
CA CYS A 45 7.47 -2.68 -6.21
C CYS A 45 7.00 -3.06 -4.80
N THR A 46 7.48 -2.35 -3.77
CA THR A 46 7.14 -2.65 -2.37
C THR A 46 5.66 -2.37 -2.12
N TRP A 47 5.14 -1.25 -2.62
CA TRP A 47 3.72 -0.89 -2.53
C TRP A 47 2.81 -1.95 -3.17
N ASP A 48 3.12 -2.37 -4.40
CA ASP A 48 2.38 -3.46 -5.07
C ASP A 48 2.42 -4.77 -4.27
N LYS A 49 3.58 -5.14 -3.72
CA LYS A 49 3.67 -6.33 -2.85
C LYS A 49 2.84 -6.21 -1.58
N LEU A 50 2.84 -5.06 -0.90
CA LEU A 50 2.06 -4.87 0.32
C LEU A 50 0.57 -5.05 0.05
N THR A 51 0.05 -4.33 -0.95
CA THR A 51 -1.37 -4.39 -1.33
C THR A 51 -1.81 -5.77 -1.84
N ARG A 52 -0.88 -6.60 -2.33
CA ARG A 52 -1.15 -8.01 -2.69
C ARG A 52 -1.03 -9.01 -1.53
N THR A 53 -0.34 -8.68 -0.44
CA THR A 53 0.01 -9.66 0.62
C THR A 53 -0.67 -9.43 1.96
N MET A 54 -1.22 -8.24 2.21
CA MET A 54 -1.93 -7.94 3.44
C MET A 54 -3.04 -6.92 3.21
N THR A 55 -4.08 -6.94 4.06
CA THR A 55 -5.14 -5.94 4.03
C THR A 55 -4.65 -4.58 4.54
N TYR A 56 -5.44 -3.53 4.29
CA TYR A 56 -5.12 -2.21 4.82
C TYR A 56 -5.13 -2.20 6.35
N GLU A 57 -6.05 -2.92 7.01
CA GLU A 57 -6.06 -3.02 8.48
C GLU A 57 -4.82 -3.72 9.01
N GLU A 58 -4.38 -4.81 8.36
CA GLU A 58 -3.15 -5.51 8.73
C GLU A 58 -1.92 -4.60 8.59
N TYR A 59 -1.87 -3.80 7.53
CA TYR A 59 -0.80 -2.83 7.31
C TYR A 59 -0.79 -1.73 8.38
N GLU A 60 -1.93 -1.12 8.71
CA GLU A 60 -1.99 -0.11 9.76
C GLU A 60 -1.69 -0.70 11.16
N ALA A 61 -2.12 -1.94 11.43
CA ALA A 61 -1.75 -2.65 12.66
C ALA A 61 -0.24 -2.91 12.75
N ALA A 62 0.39 -3.28 11.63
CA ALA A 62 1.84 -3.42 11.54
C ALA A 62 2.57 -2.09 11.81
N LEU A 63 2.08 -0.99 11.24
CA LEU A 63 2.63 0.35 11.49
C LEU A 63 2.44 0.80 12.94
N ALA A 64 1.28 0.54 13.54
CA ALA A 64 1.01 0.84 14.94
C ALA A 64 1.99 0.09 15.85
N ARG A 65 2.13 -1.23 15.63
CA ARG A 65 3.10 -2.05 16.37
C ARG A 65 4.53 -1.55 16.20
N PHE A 66 4.93 -1.13 15.01
CA PHE A 66 6.25 -0.56 14.78
C PHE A 66 6.46 0.73 15.60
N ARG A 67 5.45 1.61 15.67
CA ARG A 67 5.52 2.82 16.49
C ARG A 67 5.60 2.52 17.99
N GLU A 68 4.90 1.48 18.45
CA GLU A 68 4.87 1.09 19.86
C GLU A 68 6.14 0.36 20.31
N THR A 69 6.64 -0.54 19.46
CA THR A 69 7.68 -1.52 19.86
C THR A 69 9.01 -1.34 19.12
N GLY A 70 9.04 -0.54 18.06
CA GLY A 70 10.19 -0.43 17.14
C GLY A 70 10.41 -1.65 16.25
N LEU A 71 9.55 -2.68 16.34
CA LEU A 71 9.70 -3.93 15.58
C LEU A 71 8.86 -3.91 14.31
N MET A 72 9.52 -4.02 13.16
CA MET A 72 8.87 -4.07 11.85
C MET A 72 8.19 -5.43 11.62
N GLU A 73 6.98 -5.42 11.05
CA GLU A 73 6.26 -6.63 10.65
C GLU A 73 7.07 -7.45 9.63
N PRO A 74 7.34 -8.75 9.89
CA PRO A 74 8.13 -9.59 8.98
C PRO A 74 7.62 -9.63 7.53
N ARG A 75 6.29 -9.59 7.31
CA ARG A 75 5.73 -9.51 5.94
C ARG A 75 6.14 -8.21 5.22
N VAL A 76 6.12 -7.07 5.92
CA VAL A 76 6.52 -5.77 5.38
C VAL A 76 8.02 -5.79 5.03
N THR A 77 8.85 -6.31 5.93
CA THR A 77 10.30 -6.45 5.68
C THR A 77 10.56 -7.34 4.47
N ARG A 78 9.91 -8.51 4.36
CA ARG A 78 10.08 -9.42 3.22
C ARG A 78 9.63 -8.79 1.90
N ALA A 79 8.53 -8.03 1.90
CA ALA A 79 8.07 -7.32 0.70
C ALA A 79 9.14 -6.35 0.18
N ARG A 80 9.73 -5.55 1.08
CA ARG A 80 10.83 -4.64 0.74
C ARG A 80 12.08 -5.38 0.28
N THR A 81 12.54 -6.40 1.04
CA THR A 81 13.75 -7.16 0.69
C THR A 81 13.66 -7.76 -0.70
N ALA A 82 12.54 -8.39 -1.04
CA ALA A 82 12.34 -8.99 -2.37
C ALA A 82 12.42 -7.94 -3.50
N CYS A 83 11.96 -6.71 -3.26
CA CYS A 83 12.06 -5.63 -4.24
C CYS A 83 13.48 -5.07 -4.32
N VAL A 84 14.18 -4.90 -3.20
CA VAL A 84 15.60 -4.49 -3.21
C VAL A 84 16.45 -5.50 -3.97
N GLU A 85 16.26 -6.80 -3.73
CA GLU A 85 17.00 -7.86 -4.41
C GLU A 85 16.71 -7.89 -5.91
N ARG A 86 15.44 -7.73 -6.31
CA ARG A 86 15.03 -7.69 -7.72
C ARG A 86 15.62 -6.52 -8.49
N HIS A 87 15.84 -5.38 -7.82
CA HIS A 87 16.29 -4.13 -8.42
C HIS A 87 17.76 -3.82 -8.07
N ARG A 88 18.54 -4.84 -7.68
CA ARG A 88 19.98 -4.71 -7.46
C ARG A 88 20.69 -4.71 -8.82
N GLU A 89 21.47 -3.66 -9.06
CA GLU A 89 22.27 -3.46 -10.29
C GLU A 89 23.34 -4.54 -10.48
#